data_AF-A0A7Y2XD98-F1
#
_entry.id   AF-A0A7Y2XD98-F1
#
_cell.length_a   1.000
_cell.length_b   1.000
_cell.length_c   1.000
_cell.angle_alpha   90.00
_cell.angle_beta   90.00
_cell.angle_gamma   90.00
#
_symmetry.space_group_name_H-M   'P 1'
#
loop_
_entity.id
_entity.type
_entity.pdbx_description
1 polymer ?
#
loop_
_entity_poly.entity_id
_entity_poly.type
_entity_poly.pdbx_seq_one_letter_code
_entity_poly.pdbx_strand_id
1 'polypeptide(L)' 'MNQYKNHSFFKIAFRFAFIFLVFVSFIEIGFSILTNVSFSIMIEKLFSEGKWVYFLKRLVAMSSFYGLFMAGYYKFIKK' A
#
# COMPACT_ATOMS: atom_id res chain seq x y z
N MET A 1 -14.53 24.23 -3.21
CA MET A 1 -15.34 23.03 -3.54
C MET A 1 -14.43 21.81 -3.48
N ASN A 2 -14.74 20.80 -2.66
CA ASN A 2 -13.85 19.65 -2.44
C ASN A 2 -13.68 18.87 -3.76
N GLN A 3 -12.44 18.83 -4.30
CA GLN A 3 -12.13 18.26 -5.62
C GLN A 3 -12.52 16.77 -5.72
N TYR A 4 -12.59 16.10 -4.57
CA TYR A 4 -12.92 14.68 -4.44
C TYR A 4 -14.43 14.38 -4.42
N LYS A 5 -15.31 15.38 -4.27
CA LYS A 5 -16.77 15.13 -4.24
C LYS A 5 -17.34 14.74 -5.61
N ASN A 6 -16.78 15.27 -6.69
CA ASN A 6 -17.26 15.04 -8.06
C ASN A 6 -16.64 13.81 -8.74
N HIS A 7 -15.66 13.16 -8.10
CA HIS A 7 -15.02 11.97 -8.66
C HIS A 7 -15.67 10.69 -8.13
N SER A 8 -15.65 9.64 -8.96
CA SER A 8 -16.12 8.32 -8.55
C SER A 8 -15.34 7.81 -7.33
N PHE A 9 -16.06 7.19 -6.39
CA PHE A 9 -15.49 6.66 -5.15
C PHE A 9 -14.33 5.69 -5.44
N PHE A 10 -14.52 4.78 -6.39
CA PHE A 10 -13.50 3.81 -6.79
C PHE A 10 -12.25 4.47 -7.39
N LYS A 11 -12.41 5.58 -8.11
CA LYS A 11 -11.26 6.33 -8.66
C LYS A 11 -10.40 6.92 -7.55
N ILE A 12 -11.05 7.44 -6.50
CA ILE A 12 -10.37 8.01 -5.33
C ILE A 12 -9.74 6.90 -4.50
N ALA A 13 -10.46 5.80 -4.27
CA ALA A 13 -9.98 4.65 -3.52
C ALA A 13 -8.75 4.04 -4.17
N PHE A 14 -8.79 3.83 -5.48
CA PHE A 14 -7.65 3.30 -6.24
C PHE A 14 -6.45 4.24 -6.17
N ARG A 15 -6.67 5.56 -6.26
CA ARG A 15 -5.59 6.56 -6.18
C ARG A 15 -4.91 6.53 -4.81
N PHE A 16 -5.66 6.51 -3.72
CA PHE A 16 -5.10 6.42 -2.37
C PHE A 16 -4.47 5.05 -2.09
N ALA A 17 -5.10 3.96 -2.53
CA ALA A 17 -4.55 2.62 -2.42
C ALA A 17 -3.20 2.53 -3.15
N PHE A 18 -3.11 3.05 -4.38
CA PHE A 18 -1.88 2.99 -5.17
C PHE A 18 -0.74 3.82 -4.54
N ILE A 19 -1.03 5.04 -4.07
CA ILE A 19 -0.03 5.87 -3.39
C ILE A 19 0.48 5.16 -2.12
N PHE A 20 -0.43 4.59 -1.33
CA PHE A 20 -0.08 3.87 -0.11
C PHE A 20 0.71 2.59 -0.41
N LEU A 21 0.33 1.86 -1.46
CA LEU A 21 1.04 0.66 -1.93
C LEU A 21 2.49 0.97 -2.23
N VAL A 22 2.73 2.02 -3.04
CA VAL A 22 4.09 2.47 -3.39
C VAL A 22 4.85 2.87 -2.13
N PHE A 23 4.24 3.66 -1.25
CA PHE A 23 4.87 4.15 -0.02
C PHE A 23 5.27 3.01 0.94
N VAL A 24 4.36 2.08 1.22
CA VAL A 24 4.62 0.92 2.08
C VAL A 24 5.67 0.00 1.47
N SER A 25 5.66 -0.17 0.14
CA SER A 25 6.68 -0.96 -0.55
C SER A 25 8.08 -0.40 -0.34
N PHE A 26 8.25 0.93 -0.48
CA PHE A 26 9.53 1.58 -0.21
C PHE A 26 9.97 1.42 1.25
N ILE A 27 9.04 1.56 2.19
CA ILE A 27 9.30 1.38 3.61
C ILE A 27 9.74 -0.04 3.92
N GLU A 28 9.03 -1.06 3.44
CA GLU A 28 9.37 -2.47 3.69
C GLU A 28 10.72 -2.85 3.11
N ILE A 29 11.02 -2.40 1.89
CA ILE A 29 12.34 -2.63 1.27
C ILE A 29 13.43 -1.94 2.09
N GLY A 30 13.22 -0.67 2.47
CA GLY A 30 14.16 0.09 3.29
C GLY A 30 14.42 -0.56 4.65
N PHE A 31 13.37 -0.96 5.37
CA PHE A 31 13.50 -1.67 6.65
C PHE A 31 14.19 -3.02 6.49
N SER A 32 13.90 -3.77 5.43
CA SER A 32 14.51 -5.08 5.21
C SER A 32 16.01 -4.98 4.94
N ILE A 33 16.44 -3.94 4.22
CA ILE A 33 17.87 -3.65 3.98
C ILE A 33 18.55 -3.24 5.29
N LEU A 34 17.97 -2.31 6.05
CA LEU A 34 18.54 -1.83 7.32
C LEU A 34 18.66 -2.93 8.37
N THR A 35 17.68 -3.83 8.43
CA THR A 35 17.63 -4.88 9.47
C THR A 35 18.61 -6.02 9.20
N ASN A 36 18.84 -6.38 7.93
CA ASN A 36 19.65 -7.56 7.59
C ASN A 36 21.04 -7.20 7.04
N VAL A 37 21.34 -5.91 6.80
CA VAL A 37 22.62 -5.37 6.28
C VAL A 37 23.13 -6.11 5.02
N SER A 38 22.25 -6.86 4.34
CA SER A 38 22.58 -7.74 3.23
C SER A 38 21.40 -7.88 2.29
N PHE A 39 21.64 -7.55 1.02
CA PHE A 39 20.66 -7.69 -0.05
C PHE A 39 20.29 -9.16 -0.30
N SER A 40 21.22 -10.11 -0.12
CA SER A 40 20.91 -11.53 -0.30
C SER A 40 19.89 -12.05 0.72
N ILE A 41 20.02 -11.62 1.99
CA ILE A 41 19.09 -12.01 3.06
C ILE A 41 17.71 -11.37 2.85
N MET A 42 17.68 -10.14 2.31
CA MET A 42 16.44 -9.48 1.90
C MET A 42 15.71 -10.29 0.81
N ILE A 43 16.43 -10.70 -0.23
CA ILE A 43 15.87 -11.49 -1.33
C ILE A 43 15.35 -12.83 -0.81
N GLU A 44 16.11 -13.52 0.05
CA GLU A 44 15.68 -14.79 0.62
C GLU A 44 14.44 -14.64 1.54
N LYS A 45 14.34 -13.56 2.32
CA LYS A 45 13.16 -13.34 3.18
C LYS A 45 11.91 -12.94 2.39
N LEU A 46 12.05 -12.09 1.38
CA LEU A 46 10.92 -11.50 0.66
C LEU A 46 10.54 -12.25 -0.62
N PHE A 47 11.51 -12.88 -1.29
CA PHE A 47 11.35 -13.49 -2.61
C PHE A 47 11.55 -15.02 -2.63
N SER A 48 11.80 -15.67 -1.49
CA SER A 48 11.79 -17.13 -1.41
C SER A 48 10.39 -17.70 -1.65
N GLU A 49 10.32 -18.95 -2.11
CA GLU A 49 9.10 -19.64 -2.52
C GLU A 49 8.00 -19.54 -1.46
N GLY A 50 6.80 -19.12 -1.90
CA GLY A 50 5.63 -18.91 -1.04
C GLY A 50 5.62 -17.60 -0.25
N LYS A 51 6.77 -17.03 0.11
CA LYS A 51 6.86 -15.80 0.92
C LYS A 51 6.53 -14.55 0.12
N TRP A 52 6.94 -14.49 -1.16
CA TRP A 52 6.61 -13.40 -2.07
C TRP A 52 5.09 -13.22 -2.26
N VAL A 53 4.36 -14.34 -2.38
CA VAL A 53 2.89 -14.30 -2.53
C VAL A 53 2.23 -13.76 -1.26
N TYR A 54 2.71 -14.18 -0.09
CA TYR A 54 2.22 -13.66 1.19
C TYR A 54 2.50 -12.15 1.33
N PHE A 55 3.72 -11.74 0.98
CA PHE A 55 4.12 -10.33 0.97
C PHE A 55 3.21 -9.50 0.08
N LEU A 56 3.03 -9.88 -1.19
CA LEU A 56 2.14 -9.20 -2.11
C LEU A 56 0.68 -9.18 -1.62
N LYS A 57 0.15 -10.29 -1.12
CA LYS A 57 -1.22 -10.35 -0.59
C LYS A 57 -1.41 -9.40 0.59
N ARG A 58 -0.46 -9.37 1.53
CA ARG A 58 -0.50 -8.46 2.68
C ARG A 58 -0.47 -6.99 2.23
N LEU A 59 0.42 -6.68 1.30
CA LEU A 59 0.65 -5.33 0.81
C LEU A 59 -0.57 -4.81 0.04
N VAL A 60 -1.15 -5.63 -0.84
CA VAL A 60 -2.39 -5.32 -1.55
C VAL A 60 -3.58 -5.19 -0.60
N ALA A 61 -3.71 -6.08 0.39
CA ALA A 61 -4.79 -6.02 1.37
C ALA A 61 -4.75 -4.71 2.17
N MET A 62 -3.60 -4.38 2.78
CA MET A 62 -3.42 -3.15 3.55
C MET A 62 -3.68 -1.90 2.70
N SER A 63 -3.16 -1.88 1.48
CA SER A 63 -3.35 -0.75 0.56
C SER A 63 -4.79 -0.59 0.12
N SER A 64 -5.50 -1.69 -0.12
CA SER A 64 -6.92 -1.67 -0.49
C SER A 64 -7.78 -1.16 0.67
N PHE A 65 -7.54 -1.65 1.90
CA PHE A 65 -8.23 -1.15 3.09
C PHE A 65 -7.98 0.35 3.30
N TYR A 66 -6.73 0.79 3.21
CA TYR A 66 -6.38 2.20 3.34
C TYR A 66 -7.08 3.05 2.27
N GLY A 67 -7.01 2.64 0.99
CA GLY A 67 -7.63 3.36 -0.11
C GLY A 67 -9.14 3.49 0.04
N LEU A 68 -9.83 2.42 0.43
CA LEU A 68 -11.28 2.44 0.69
C LEU A 68 -11.63 3.35 1.87
N PHE A 69 -10.88 3.28 2.96
CA PHE A 69 -11.11 4.10 4.14
C PHE A 69 -10.92 5.59 3.82
N MET A 70 -9.85 5.91 3.08
CA MET A 70 -9.55 7.29 2.71
C MET A 70 -10.54 7.84 1.69
N ALA A 71 -10.96 7.03 0.71
CA ALA A 71 -12.05 7.41 -0.19
C ALA A 71 -13.36 7.64 0.56
N GLY A 72 -13.65 6.82 1.57
CA GLY A 72 -14.81 7.00 2.43
C GLY A 72 -14.74 8.31 3.20
N TYR A 73 -13.61 8.57 3.84
CA TYR A 73 -13.37 9.82 4.57
C TYR A 73 -13.53 11.06 3.68
N TYR A 74 -12.87 11.08 2.52
CA TYR A 74 -12.91 12.24 1.62
C TYR A 74 -14.27 12.46 0.96
N LYS A 75 -15.07 11.41 0.79
CA LYS A 75 -16.38 11.50 0.14
C LYS A 75 -17.52 11.75 1.12
N PHE A 76 -17.52 11.09 2.28
CA PHE A 76 -18.65 11.09 3.20
C PHE A 76 -18.43 11.97 4.44
N ILE A 77 -17.19 12.11 4.91
CA ILE A 77 -16.90 12.79 6.19
C ILE A 77 -16.38 14.20 5.95
N LYS A 78 -15.45 14.36 4.99
CA LYS A 78 -14.82 15.66 4.68
C LYS A 78 -15.78 16.53 3.86
N LYS A 79 -16.46 17.47 4.53
CA LYS A 79 -17.41 18.42 3.93
C LYS A 79 -16.76 19.36 2.93
#